data_AF-A0AAW6E933-F1
#
_entry.id   AF-A0AAW6E933-F1
#
_cell.length_a   1.000
_cell.length_b   1.000
_cell.length_c   1.000
_cell.angle_alpha   90.00
_cell.angle_beta   90.00
_cell.angle_gamma   90.00
#
_symmetry.space_group_name_H-M   'P 1'
#
loop_
_entity.id
_entity.type
_entity.pdbx_description
1 polymer ?
#
loop_
_entity_poly.entity_id
_entity_poly.type
_entity_poly.pdbx_seq_one_letter_code
_entity_poly.pdbx_strand_id
1 'polypeptide(L)'
;MSKAFGSRYSIENSEEAKEYFEFVKDLLDSDVVNEMKNFRHHYSTTCYQHCINVSYYNYLVCRKLGLNSRSAARAGLLHDLFLYDWRDREKKKGEMPHGMAHPKVALNNAKQHFEIGKREEDMIVKHMWPLTLKFPKYAESYVIVCIDKYTAMLEIGSYLGQKMKEKAKAMRTKQH
;
A
#
# COMPACT_ATOMS: atom_id res chain seq x y z
N MET A 1 2.93 -1.04 -16.76
CA MET A 1 1.53 -0.60 -16.60
C MET A 1 1.02 -1.03 -15.23
N SER A 2 1.04 -0.12 -14.25
CA SER A 2 0.57 -0.37 -12.88
C SER A 2 -0.93 -0.06 -12.83
N LYS A 3 -1.78 -1.04 -13.18
CA LYS A 3 -3.23 -0.90 -12.98
C LYS A 3 -3.53 -1.08 -11.49
N ALA A 4 -4.23 -0.13 -10.87
CA ALA A 4 -4.74 -0.35 -9.53
C ALA A 4 -5.70 -1.55 -9.54
N PHE A 5 -5.56 -2.45 -8.57
CA PHE A 5 -6.27 -3.73 -8.55
C PHE A 5 -7.80 -3.49 -8.48
N GLY A 6 -8.54 -3.91 -9.50
CA GLY A 6 -10.01 -3.78 -9.54
C GLY A 6 -10.55 -2.41 -10.00
N SER A 7 -9.69 -1.47 -10.37
CA SER A 7 -10.12 -0.21 -10.99
C SER A 7 -10.38 -0.37 -12.49
N ARG A 8 -11.53 0.13 -12.99
CA ARG A 8 -11.81 0.29 -14.43
C ARG A 8 -10.93 1.35 -15.10
N TYR A 9 -10.13 2.09 -14.33
CA TYR A 9 -9.36 3.23 -14.81
C TYR A 9 -7.87 2.88 -14.94
N SER A 10 -7.33 3.14 -16.14
CA SER A 10 -5.89 3.37 -16.29
C SER A 10 -5.58 4.64 -15.51
N ILE A 11 -4.70 4.54 -14.51
CA ILE A 11 -4.30 5.71 -13.70
C ILE A 11 -3.87 6.84 -14.66
N GLU A 12 -3.27 6.49 -15.80
CA GLU A 12 -2.67 7.37 -16.81
C GLU A 12 -3.62 8.35 -17.51
N ASN A 13 -4.96 8.15 -17.55
CA ASN A 13 -5.81 8.86 -18.53
C ASN A 13 -7.11 9.52 -18.02
N SER A 14 -7.32 9.69 -16.71
CA SER A 14 -8.48 10.47 -16.21
C SER A 14 -8.05 11.85 -15.69
N GLU A 15 -8.87 12.88 -15.91
CA GLU A 15 -8.62 14.25 -15.43
C GLU A 15 -8.42 14.26 -13.89
N GLU A 16 -9.11 13.36 -13.20
CA GLU A 16 -9.04 13.15 -11.75
C GLU A 16 -7.74 12.47 -11.30
N ALA A 17 -7.08 11.73 -12.19
CA ALA A 17 -5.82 11.05 -11.92
C ALA A 17 -4.60 11.93 -12.21
N LYS A 18 -4.73 13.01 -12.99
CA LYS A 18 -3.65 13.98 -13.24
C LYS A 18 -3.15 14.61 -11.93
N GLU A 19 -4.06 15.13 -11.10
CA GLU A 19 -3.70 15.72 -9.79
C GLU A 19 -3.03 14.68 -8.88
N TYR A 20 -3.56 13.45 -8.84
CA TYR A 20 -2.94 12.35 -8.11
C TYR A 20 -1.49 12.13 -8.55
N PHE A 21 -1.25 12.01 -9.86
CA PHE A 21 0.09 11.83 -10.39
C PHE A 21 1.00 13.00 -10.06
N GLU A 22 0.53 14.24 -10.20
CA GLU A 22 1.32 15.42 -9.82
C GLU A 22 1.79 15.36 -8.36
N PHE A 23 0.97 14.80 -7.46
CA PHE A 23 1.32 14.66 -6.05
C PHE A 23 2.38 13.59 -5.76
N VAL A 24 2.48 12.55 -6.59
CA VAL A 24 3.33 11.39 -6.34
C VAL A 24 4.38 11.12 -7.42
N LYS A 25 4.46 11.97 -8.46
CA LYS A 25 5.35 11.75 -9.61
C LYS A 25 6.81 11.59 -9.19
N ASP A 26 7.29 12.44 -8.28
CA ASP A 26 8.63 12.35 -7.69
C ASP A 26 8.88 11.01 -7.00
N LEU A 27 7.85 10.45 -6.36
CA LEU A 27 7.93 9.16 -5.68
C LEU A 27 7.90 7.99 -6.69
N LEU A 28 7.04 8.06 -7.71
CA LEU A 28 6.94 7.02 -8.73
C LEU A 28 8.19 6.92 -9.62
N ASP A 29 8.83 8.07 -9.88
CA ASP A 29 10.07 8.17 -10.64
C ASP A 29 11.30 7.74 -9.80
N SER A 30 11.14 7.49 -8.49
CA SER A 30 12.23 7.10 -7.59
C SER A 30 12.57 5.60 -7.66
N ASP A 31 13.86 5.29 -7.81
CA ASP A 31 14.37 3.93 -7.73
C ASP A 31 14.04 3.26 -6.39
N VAL A 32 14.11 4.01 -5.28
CA VAL A 32 13.83 3.51 -3.93
C VAL A 32 12.39 3.00 -3.80
N VAL A 33 11.43 3.73 -4.36
CA VAL A 33 10.02 3.28 -4.36
C VAL A 33 9.86 2.09 -5.31
N ASN A 34 10.55 2.11 -6.46
CA ASN A 34 10.51 1.03 -7.43
C ASN A 34 11.12 -0.30 -6.91
N GLU A 35 12.05 -0.25 -5.94
CA GLU A 35 12.57 -1.44 -5.27
C GLU A 35 11.48 -2.28 -4.59
N MET A 36 10.36 -1.66 -4.17
CA MET A 36 9.22 -2.37 -3.60
C MET A 36 8.59 -3.41 -4.54
N LYS A 37 8.90 -3.36 -5.84
CA LYS A 37 8.45 -4.37 -6.82
C LYS A 37 9.08 -5.73 -6.58
N ASN A 38 10.23 -5.78 -5.92
CA ASN A 38 10.98 -7.00 -5.65
C ASN A 38 10.47 -7.76 -4.42
N PHE A 39 9.68 -7.11 -3.55
CA PHE A 39 9.18 -7.70 -2.32
C PHE A 39 7.73 -8.13 -2.47
N ARG A 40 7.43 -9.38 -2.13
CA ARG A 40 6.04 -9.87 -2.16
C ARG A 40 5.28 -9.36 -0.95
N HIS A 41 4.12 -8.80 -1.21
CA HIS A 41 3.12 -8.44 -0.22
C HIS A 41 2.01 -9.52 -0.23
N HIS A 42 0.73 -9.22 0.06
CA HIS A 42 -0.33 -10.25 0.16
C HIS A 42 -0.31 -11.28 -0.98
N TYR A 43 -0.01 -12.56 -0.66
CA TYR A 43 0.08 -13.75 -1.53
C TYR A 43 0.76 -13.56 -2.91
N SER A 44 0.10 -12.88 -3.84
CA SER A 44 0.52 -12.66 -5.23
C SER A 44 0.84 -11.21 -5.59
N THR A 45 0.52 -10.24 -4.73
CA THR A 45 0.75 -8.80 -4.99
C THR A 45 2.14 -8.38 -4.51
N THR A 46 2.80 -7.47 -5.23
CA THR A 46 4.07 -6.86 -4.77
C THR A 46 3.78 -5.73 -3.78
N CYS A 47 4.74 -5.41 -2.91
CA CYS A 47 4.65 -4.28 -1.98
C CYS A 47 4.38 -2.97 -2.73
N TYR A 48 5.02 -2.80 -3.88
CA TYR A 48 4.79 -1.67 -4.78
C TYR A 48 3.32 -1.58 -5.22
N GLN A 49 2.74 -2.66 -5.73
CA GLN A 49 1.38 -2.62 -6.26
C GLN A 49 0.35 -2.39 -5.15
N HIS A 50 0.59 -2.94 -3.96
CA HIS A 50 -0.21 -2.66 -2.77
C HIS A 50 -0.17 -1.17 -2.41
N CYS A 51 1.03 -0.59 -2.29
CA CYS A 51 1.21 0.83 -2.00
C CYS A 51 0.55 1.75 -3.04
N ILE A 52 0.61 1.39 -4.33
CA ILE A 52 -0.08 2.13 -5.39
C ILE A 52 -1.61 2.12 -5.20
N ASN A 53 -2.18 0.96 -4.86
CA ASN A 53 -3.61 0.83 -4.60
C ASN A 53 -4.03 1.70 -3.40
N VAL A 54 -3.31 1.56 -2.28
CA VAL A 54 -3.57 2.32 -1.04
C VAL A 54 -3.43 3.81 -1.31
N SER A 55 -2.35 4.24 -1.95
CA SER A 55 -2.10 5.62 -2.36
C SER A 55 -3.28 6.22 -3.12
N TYR A 56 -3.75 5.54 -4.18
CA TYR A 56 -4.82 6.04 -5.03
C TYR A 56 -6.17 6.11 -4.30
N TYR A 57 -6.57 5.05 -3.57
CA TYR A 57 -7.83 5.06 -2.84
C TYR A 57 -7.82 6.05 -1.66
N ASN A 58 -6.67 6.19 -0.98
CA ASN A 58 -6.52 7.13 0.12
C ASN A 58 -6.63 8.57 -0.38
N TYR A 59 -6.00 8.88 -1.52
CA TYR A 59 -6.19 10.14 -2.24
C TYR A 59 -7.66 10.42 -2.53
N LEU A 60 -8.37 9.49 -3.18
CA LEU A 60 -9.76 9.69 -3.58
C LEU A 60 -10.67 9.97 -2.38
N VAL A 61 -10.53 9.21 -1.31
CA VAL A 61 -11.34 9.39 -0.10
C VAL A 61 -11.00 10.70 0.60
N CYS A 62 -9.71 11.01 0.80
CA CYS A 62 -9.30 12.27 1.42
C CYS A 62 -9.74 13.48 0.60
N ARG A 63 -9.65 13.41 -0.73
CA ARG A 63 -10.14 14.46 -1.65
C ARG A 63 -11.64 14.67 -1.48
N LYS A 64 -12.42 13.58 -1.46
CA LYS A 64 -13.89 13.65 -1.27
C LYS A 64 -14.29 14.20 0.10
N LEU A 65 -13.48 13.98 1.13
CA LEU A 65 -13.73 14.46 2.49
C LEU A 65 -13.17 15.87 2.74
N GLY A 66 -12.54 16.52 1.75
CA GLY A 66 -11.91 17.84 1.94
C GLY A 66 -10.68 17.82 2.85
N LEU A 67 -10.04 16.64 3.00
CA LEU A 67 -8.81 16.47 3.77
C LEU A 67 -7.57 16.72 2.89
N ASN A 68 -6.36 16.64 3.46
CA ASN A 68 -5.12 16.83 2.71
C ASN A 68 -4.84 15.63 1.78
N SER A 69 -5.45 15.65 0.60
CA SER A 69 -5.36 14.61 -0.43
C SER A 69 -3.92 14.41 -0.94
N ARG A 70 -3.10 15.46 -1.00
CA ARG A 70 -1.68 15.38 -1.37
C ARG A 70 -0.89 14.53 -0.39
N SER A 71 -0.95 14.85 0.90
CA SER A 71 -0.30 14.05 1.95
C SER A 71 -0.86 12.63 1.99
N ALA A 72 -2.16 12.44 1.75
CA ALA A 72 -2.79 11.13 1.73
C ALA A 72 -2.26 10.24 0.60
N ALA A 73 -2.12 10.79 -0.61
CA ALA A 73 -1.50 10.10 -1.75
C ALA A 73 -0.07 9.69 -1.42
N ARG A 74 0.76 10.66 -1.03
CA ARG A 74 2.19 10.44 -0.75
C ARG A 74 2.41 9.44 0.37
N ALA A 75 1.69 9.57 1.48
CA ALA A 75 1.79 8.62 2.58
C ALA A 75 1.30 7.23 2.20
N GLY A 76 0.24 7.11 1.41
CA GLY A 76 -0.24 5.82 0.92
C GLY A 76 0.79 5.11 0.04
N LEU A 77 1.62 5.83 -0.71
CA LEU A 77 2.69 5.23 -1.51
C LEU A 77 3.90 4.81 -0.67
N LEU A 78 4.11 5.44 0.50
CA LEU A 78 5.31 5.26 1.33
C LEU A 78 5.07 4.44 2.61
N HIS A 79 3.81 4.14 2.96
CA HIS A 79 3.46 3.54 4.26
C HIS A 79 4.18 2.22 4.54
N ASP A 80 4.51 1.49 3.49
CA ASP A 80 5.11 0.17 3.50
C ASP A 80 6.52 0.13 2.88
N LEU A 81 7.22 1.26 2.84
CA LEU A 81 8.58 1.37 2.30
C LEU A 81 9.65 0.71 3.20
N PHE A 82 9.49 -0.55 3.57
CA PHE A 82 10.40 -1.26 4.46
C PHE A 82 11.61 -1.88 3.76
N LEU A 83 11.53 -2.18 2.45
CA LEU A 83 12.63 -2.60 1.57
C LEU A 83 13.34 -3.92 1.95
N TYR A 84 12.62 -4.90 2.48
CA TYR A 84 13.14 -6.25 2.76
C TYR A 84 12.03 -7.30 2.70
N ASP A 85 12.34 -8.54 2.32
CA ASP A 85 11.35 -9.62 2.44
C ASP A 85 11.20 -10.06 3.90
N TRP A 86 10.01 -9.83 4.47
CA TRP A 86 9.74 -10.16 5.87
C TRP A 86 9.35 -11.63 6.08
N ARG A 87 9.02 -12.37 5.01
CA ARG A 87 8.64 -13.79 5.09
C ARG A 87 9.86 -14.71 5.09
N ASP A 88 10.95 -14.27 4.47
CA ASP A 88 12.20 -15.03 4.38
C ASP A 88 13.13 -14.79 5.59
N ARG A 89 12.68 -13.99 6.57
CA ARG A 89 13.46 -13.71 7.78
C ARG A 89 13.07 -14.64 8.93
N GLU A 90 14.04 -15.42 9.40
CA GLU A 90 13.92 -16.09 10.70
C GLU A 90 13.81 -15.04 11.81
N LYS A 91 12.72 -15.12 12.57
CA LYS A 91 12.43 -14.21 13.66
C LYS A 91 13.36 -14.52 14.83
N LYS A 92 14.25 -13.61 15.20
CA LYS A 92 15.12 -13.83 16.36
C LYS A 92 14.34 -13.67 17.66
N LYS A 93 14.76 -14.40 18.70
CA LYS A 93 14.13 -14.33 20.03
C LYS A 93 14.21 -12.89 20.56
N GLY A 94 13.06 -12.27 20.80
CA GLY A 94 12.95 -10.89 21.28
C GLY A 94 12.70 -9.83 20.19
N GLU A 95 12.73 -10.19 18.91
CA GLU A 95 12.39 -9.25 17.83
C GLU A 95 10.88 -8.94 17.81
N MET A 96 10.57 -7.65 17.65
CA MET A 96 9.20 -7.20 17.47
C MET A 96 8.57 -7.85 16.22
N PRO A 97 7.28 -8.24 16.27
CA PRO A 97 6.57 -8.67 15.07
C PRO A 97 6.68 -7.63 13.95
N HIS A 98 6.84 -8.10 12.70
CA HIS A 98 6.94 -7.22 11.53
C HIS A 98 5.83 -6.16 11.48
N GLY A 99 4.58 -6.55 11.77
CA GLY A 99 3.43 -5.64 11.84
C GLY A 99 3.56 -4.47 12.82
N MET A 100 4.40 -4.60 13.86
CA MET A 100 4.68 -3.51 14.82
C MET A 100 5.97 -2.74 14.48
N ALA A 101 6.88 -3.34 13.73
CA ALA A 101 8.19 -2.78 13.43
C ALA A 101 8.21 -1.99 12.11
N HIS A 102 7.57 -2.52 11.05
CA HIS A 102 7.67 -1.93 9.71
C HIS A 102 7.16 -0.49 9.62
N PRO A 103 6.14 0.01 10.37
CA PRO A 103 5.72 1.40 10.22
C PRO A 103 6.84 2.38 10.57
N LYS A 104 7.70 2.02 11.54
CA LYS A 104 8.88 2.82 11.91
C LYS A 104 9.99 2.70 10.88
N VAL A 105 10.22 1.50 10.33
CA VAL A 105 11.23 1.27 9.30
C VAL A 105 10.85 2.03 8.02
N ALA A 106 9.60 1.90 7.58
CA ALA A 106 9.05 2.62 6.43
C ALA A 106 9.20 4.13 6.59
N LEU A 107 8.86 4.68 7.76
CA LEU A 107 9.05 6.10 8.04
C LEU A 107 10.53 6.51 7.99
N ASN A 108 11.44 5.69 8.54
CA ASN A 108 12.87 5.99 8.53
C ASN A 108 13.40 6.03 7.10
N ASN A 109 13.09 5.00 6.30
CA ASN A 109 13.48 4.96 4.89
C ASN A 109 12.87 6.14 4.11
N ALA A 110 11.60 6.45 4.34
CA ALA A 110 10.94 7.59 3.70
C ALA A 110 11.64 8.93 4.03
N LYS A 111 12.02 9.15 5.30
CA LYS A 111 12.76 10.34 5.74
C LYS A 111 14.20 10.42 5.22
N GLN A 112 14.82 9.28 4.89
CA GLN A 112 16.16 9.24 4.31
C GLN A 112 16.18 9.66 2.84
N HIS A 113 15.07 9.44 2.12
CA HIS A 113 15.01 9.64 0.67
C HIS A 113 14.09 10.78 0.22
N PHE A 114 13.16 11.22 1.07
CA PHE A 114 12.15 12.22 0.72
C PHE A 114 11.91 13.22 1.85
N GLU A 115 11.40 14.40 1.48
CA GLU A 115 10.84 15.34 2.46
C GLU A 115 9.47 14.85 2.92
N ILE A 116 9.34 14.60 4.23
CA ILE A 116 8.13 14.06 4.85
C ILE A 116 7.49 15.10 5.77
N GLY A 117 6.25 15.46 5.47
CA GLY A 117 5.44 16.35 6.31
C GLY A 117 4.86 15.66 7.54
N LYS A 118 4.42 16.45 8.53
CA LYS A 118 3.85 15.93 9.79
C LYS A 118 2.64 15.01 9.61
N ARG A 119 1.80 15.26 8.59
CA ARG A 119 0.63 14.41 8.27
C ARG A 119 1.05 13.09 7.64
N GLU A 120 2.00 13.13 6.72
CA GLU A 120 2.55 11.94 6.07
C GLU A 120 3.23 11.04 7.08
N GLU A 121 4.06 11.62 7.96
CA GLU A 121 4.69 10.89 9.07
C GLU A 121 3.67 10.19 9.97
N ASP A 122 2.59 10.88 10.35
CA ASP A 122 1.55 10.31 11.21
C ASP A 122 0.81 9.16 10.53
N MET A 123 0.47 9.31 9.24
CA MET A 123 -0.14 8.25 8.42
C MET A 123 0.78 7.04 8.32
N ILE A 124 2.05 7.24 7.93
CA ILE A 124 3.02 6.15 7.73
C ILE A 124 3.24 5.40 9.05
N VAL A 125 3.46 6.08 10.17
CA VAL A 125 3.78 5.39 11.43
C VAL A 125 2.56 4.76 12.11
N LYS A 126 1.33 5.12 11.71
CA LYS A 126 0.09 4.67 12.37
C LYS A 126 -0.89 3.91 11.48
N HIS A 127 -0.57 3.65 10.21
CA HIS A 127 -1.48 2.92 9.31
C HIS A 127 -1.89 1.53 9.84
N MET A 128 -1.05 0.90 10.67
CA MET A 128 -1.35 -0.36 11.35
C MET A 128 -2.26 -0.24 12.59
N TRP A 129 -2.77 0.93 12.95
CA TRP A 129 -3.66 1.08 14.10
C TRP A 129 -4.88 0.13 13.96
N PRO A 130 -5.34 -0.54 15.05
CA PRO A 130 -4.94 -0.40 16.46
C PRO A 130 -3.72 -1.23 16.90
N LEU A 131 -3.02 -1.91 15.99
CA LEU A 131 -1.80 -2.66 16.33
C LEU A 131 -0.68 -1.72 16.80
N THR A 132 -0.60 -0.52 16.22
CA THR A 132 0.22 0.57 16.74
C THR A 132 -0.51 1.23 17.91
N LEU A 133 0.10 1.22 19.09
CA LEU A 133 -0.54 1.67 20.34
C LEU A 133 -0.86 3.19 20.38
N LYS A 134 -0.23 4.00 19.52
CA LYS A 134 -0.44 5.45 19.51
C LYS A 134 -1.60 5.82 18.60
N PHE A 135 -2.55 6.57 19.13
CA PHE A 135 -3.72 7.05 18.38
C PHE A 135 -3.34 7.92 17.17
N PRO A 136 -3.99 7.75 16.02
CA PRO A 136 -3.87 8.65 14.87
C PRO A 136 -4.24 10.08 15.23
N LYS A 137 -3.40 11.05 14.80
CA LYS A 137 -3.56 12.47 15.17
C LYS A 137 -4.42 13.23 14.15
N TYR A 138 -4.32 12.85 12.88
CA TYR A 138 -5.02 13.50 11.78
C TYR A 138 -6.14 12.62 11.24
N ALA A 139 -7.15 13.23 10.60
CA ALA A 139 -8.26 12.49 10.02
C ALA A 139 -7.80 11.56 8.89
N GLU A 140 -6.86 12.03 8.06
CA GLU A 140 -6.21 11.27 6.99
C GLU A 140 -5.55 9.99 7.52
N SER A 141 -5.04 10.02 8.75
CA SER A 141 -4.44 8.86 9.43
C SER A 141 -5.47 7.77 9.78
N TYR A 142 -6.74 8.12 9.99
CA TYR A 142 -7.81 7.11 10.10
C TYR A 142 -8.23 6.58 8.73
N VAL A 143 -8.18 7.42 7.70
CA VAL A 143 -8.51 6.99 6.33
C VAL A 143 -7.53 5.94 5.85
N ILE A 144 -6.22 6.19 5.95
CA ILE A 144 -5.19 5.23 5.49
C ILE A 144 -5.31 3.88 6.20
N VAL A 145 -5.62 3.87 7.49
CA VAL A 145 -5.86 2.65 8.31
C VAL A 145 -6.97 1.78 7.72
N CYS A 146 -8.04 2.39 7.23
CA CYS A 146 -9.18 1.71 6.62
C CYS A 146 -8.86 1.26 5.19
N ILE A 147 -8.22 2.14 4.41
CA ILE A 147 -7.90 1.89 2.99
C ILE A 147 -6.85 0.80 2.82
N ASP A 148 -5.85 0.75 3.69
CA ASP A 148 -4.87 -0.33 3.75
C ASP A 148 -5.56 -1.70 3.91
N LYS A 149 -6.37 -1.86 4.96
CA LYS A 149 -7.13 -3.10 5.24
C LYS A 149 -8.11 -3.46 4.11
N TYR A 150 -8.78 -2.46 3.55
CA TYR A 150 -9.69 -2.65 2.42
C TYR A 150 -8.95 -3.20 1.20
N THR A 151 -7.81 -2.61 0.88
CA THR A 151 -6.95 -3.03 -0.24
C THR A 151 -6.43 -4.46 -0.03
N ALA A 152 -5.94 -4.75 1.18
CA ALA A 152 -5.52 -6.10 1.57
C ALA A 152 -6.62 -7.15 1.37
N MET A 153 -7.85 -6.84 1.78
CA MET A 153 -9.01 -7.73 1.60
C MET A 153 -9.33 -7.97 0.11
N LEU A 154 -9.28 -6.93 -0.72
CA LEU A 154 -9.50 -7.07 -2.17
C LEU A 154 -8.45 -7.96 -2.83
N GLU A 155 -7.18 -7.78 -2.47
CA GLU A 155 -6.07 -8.57 -3.01
C GLU A 155 -6.21 -10.05 -2.64
N ILE A 156 -6.54 -10.35 -1.37
CA ILE A 156 -6.82 -11.71 -0.91
C ILE A 156 -8.02 -12.31 -1.66
N GLY A 157 -9.13 -11.57 -1.77
CA GLY A 157 -10.33 -12.02 -2.46
C GLY A 157 -10.06 -12.37 -3.92
N SER A 158 -9.25 -11.57 -4.60
CA SER A 158 -8.89 -11.85 -5.99
C SER A 158 -7.97 -13.06 -6.15
N TYR A 159 -6.98 -13.21 -5.27
CA TYR A 159 -6.13 -14.40 -5.25
C TYR A 159 -6.97 -15.67 -5.07
N LEU A 160 -7.91 -15.68 -4.12
CA LEU A 160 -8.83 -16.81 -3.91
C LEU A 160 -9.71 -17.07 -5.13
N GLY A 161 -10.23 -16.01 -5.76
CA GLY A 161 -11.01 -16.10 -7.00
C GLY A 161 -10.24 -16.74 -8.16
N GLN A 162 -8.97 -16.37 -8.35
CA GLN A 162 -8.11 -16.96 -9.37
C GLN A 162 -7.86 -18.45 -9.09
N LYS A 163 -7.51 -18.80 -7.85
CA LYS A 163 -7.26 -20.19 -7.44
C LYS A 163 -8.50 -21.08 -7.62
N MET A 164 -9.70 -20.55 -7.38
CA MET A 164 -10.95 -21.27 -7.67
C MET A 164 -11.15 -21.51 -9.17
N LYS A 165 -10.89 -20.51 -10.02
CA LYS A 165 -10.97 -20.66 -11.49
C LYS A 165 -9.98 -21.69 -12.02
N GLU A 166 -8.75 -21.69 -11.51
CA GLU A 166 -7.72 -22.68 -11.87
C GLU A 166 -8.14 -24.09 -11.49
N LYS A 167 -8.65 -24.30 -10.27
CA LYS A 167 -9.19 -25.59 -9.83
C LYS A 167 -10.35 -26.05 -10.72
N ALA A 168 -11.30 -25.17 -11.03
CA ALA A 168 -12.43 -25.49 -11.90
C ALA A 168 -11.98 -25.88 -13.31
N LYS A 169 -10.98 -25.18 -13.86
CA LYS A 169 -10.38 -25.51 -15.17
C LYS A 169 -9.71 -26.89 -15.12
N ALA A 170 -8.89 -27.16 -14.10
CA ALA A 170 -8.20 -28.43 -13.93
C ALA A 170 -9.16 -29.63 -13.76
N MET A 171 -10.30 -29.45 -13.10
CA MET A 171 -11.33 -30.50 -13.01
C MET A 171 -11.98 -30.78 -14.37
N ARG A 172 -12.26 -29.75 -15.18
CA ARG A 172 -12.81 -29.90 -16.53
C ARG A 172 -11.85 -30.61 -17.50
N THR A 173 -10.55 -30.37 -17.38
CA THR A 173 -9.54 -31.02 -18.25
C THR A 173 -9.27 -32.47 -17.88
N LYS A 174 -9.65 -32.93 -16.68
CA LYS A 174 -9.54 -34.34 -16.27
C LYS A 174 -10.74 -35.20 -16.65
N GLN A 175 -11.82 -34.59 -17.16
CA GLN A 175 -13.04 -35.28 -17.60
C GLN A 175 -13.07 -35.52 -19.12
N HIS A 176 -12.02 -35.11 -19.84
CA HIS A 176 -11.76 -35.38 -21.25
C HIS A 176 -10.45 -36.14 -21.37
#